data_AF-A0A438GKE4-F1
#
_entry.id   AF-A0A438GKE4-F1
#
_cell.length_a   1.000
_cell.length_b   1.000
_cell.length_c   1.000
_cell.angle_alpha   90.00
_cell.angle_beta   90.00
_cell.angle_gamma   90.00
#
_symmetry.space_group_name_H-M   'P 1'
#
loop_
_entity.id
_entity.type
_entity.pdbx_description
1 polymer ?
#
loop_
_entity_poly.entity_id
_entity_poly.type
_entity_poly.pdbx_seq_one_letter_code
_entity_poly.pdbx_strand_id
1 'polypeptide(L)'
;MAIPSSSSQAEIFSKHRAPFFTGTDYPYWKTRMTWYLQSTDLDVWDVIEDGPTFPTKLVDGVLVPKPKQEWNELDRRNFQLNAKVVFTLQCAMDRNEYNRICQCKSAKEIWRLLEITHEGTNQVKESKINLLVHNYELFSMKETETIVEMITRFTDIVNGLEALGKIQGIREGDEDIEVSPIKVAYQGHRNSRSKRLD
;
A
#
# COMPACT_ATOMS: atom_id res chain seq x y z
N MET A 1 -14.45 28.89 34.09
CA MET A 1 -14.89 27.53 33.70
C MET A 1 -15.25 27.55 32.22
N ALA A 2 -14.76 26.55 31.50
CA ALA A 2 -14.94 26.35 30.06
C ALA A 2 -16.38 25.98 29.70
N ILE A 3 -16.77 26.17 28.42
CA ILE A 3 -16.97 25.07 27.44
C ILE A 3 -16.67 25.62 26.03
N PRO A 4 -15.79 24.99 25.23
CA PRO A 4 -15.65 25.27 23.79
C PRO A 4 -16.68 24.46 23.00
N SER A 5 -17.44 25.13 22.13
CA SER A 5 -18.39 24.48 21.22
C SER A 5 -17.64 23.73 20.12
N SER A 6 -17.58 22.41 20.26
CA SER A 6 -17.24 21.45 19.22
C SER A 6 -18.30 21.51 18.12
N SER A 7 -18.01 22.21 17.02
CA SER A 7 -18.75 22.00 15.77
C SER A 7 -18.16 20.81 15.04
N SER A 8 -18.69 19.63 15.34
CA SER A 8 -18.58 18.45 14.48
C SER A 8 -19.30 18.77 13.17
N GLN A 9 -18.58 19.22 12.16
CA GLN A 9 -19.10 19.21 10.80
C GLN A 9 -19.22 17.76 10.36
N ALA A 10 -20.43 17.21 10.47
CA ALA A 10 -20.81 16.02 9.75
C ALA A 10 -20.60 16.29 8.26
N GLU A 11 -19.62 15.61 7.66
CA GLU A 11 -19.35 15.69 6.24
C GLU A 11 -20.58 15.19 5.48
N ILE A 12 -21.34 16.13 4.90
CA ILE A 12 -22.38 15.82 3.94
C ILE A 12 -21.66 15.27 2.70
N PHE A 13 -21.73 13.94 2.51
CA PHE A 13 -21.19 13.24 1.36
C PHE A 13 -21.83 13.76 0.07
N SER A 14 -21.20 14.76 -0.57
CA SER A 14 -21.47 15.06 -1.96
C SER A 14 -20.94 13.89 -2.80
N LYS A 15 -21.82 13.25 -3.57
CA LYS A 15 -21.50 12.14 -4.50
C LYS A 15 -20.49 12.54 -5.60
N HIS A 16 -20.12 13.82 -5.70
CA HIS A 16 -19.25 14.36 -6.74
C HIS A 16 -17.93 14.95 -6.19
N ARG A 17 -17.71 14.93 -4.88
CA ARG A 17 -16.51 15.50 -4.28
C ARG A 17 -15.48 14.41 -4.01
N ALA A 18 -14.22 14.72 -4.33
CA ALA A 18 -13.09 13.88 -3.98
C ALA A 18 -13.07 13.60 -2.46
N PRO A 19 -12.80 12.35 -2.01
CA PRO A 19 -12.77 12.02 -0.59
C PRO A 19 -11.65 12.81 0.10
N PHE A 20 -11.99 13.48 1.20
CA PHE A 20 -11.05 14.33 1.92
C PHE A 20 -10.10 13.48 2.78
N PHE A 21 -8.83 13.89 2.88
CA PHE A 21 -7.79 13.18 3.62
C PHE A 21 -7.21 14.03 4.75
N THR A 22 -7.23 13.46 5.95
CA THR A 22 -6.71 14.06 7.19
C THR A 22 -5.48 13.31 7.74
N GLY A 23 -4.88 12.43 6.95
CA GLY A 23 -3.76 11.58 7.39
C GLY A 23 -4.17 10.33 8.18
N THR A 24 -5.45 10.09 8.41
CA THR A 24 -5.98 8.93 9.16
C THR A 24 -6.66 7.93 8.22
N ASP A 25 -6.51 6.63 8.49
CA ASP A 25 -7.09 5.53 7.71
C ASP A 25 -6.78 5.62 6.20
N TYR A 26 -5.48 5.67 5.90
CA TYR A 26 -5.00 5.74 4.52
C TYR A 26 -5.52 4.60 3.62
N PRO A 27 -5.60 3.32 4.05
CA PRO A 27 -6.15 2.26 3.20
C PRO A 27 -7.59 2.53 2.76
N TYR A 28 -8.46 3.01 3.66
CA TYR A 28 -9.82 3.41 3.33
C TYR A 28 -9.84 4.60 2.35
N TRP A 29 -9.08 5.66 2.66
CA TRP A 29 -9.01 6.84 1.80
C TRP A 29 -8.48 6.52 0.40
N LYS A 30 -7.39 5.74 0.30
CA LYS A 30 -6.76 5.32 -0.95
C LYS A 30 -7.75 4.58 -1.84
N THR A 31 -8.50 3.64 -1.26
CA THR A 31 -9.54 2.89 -1.98
C THR A 31 -10.60 3.84 -2.53
N ARG A 32 -11.12 4.75 -1.70
CA ARG A 32 -12.15 5.73 -2.10
C ARG A 32 -11.64 6.69 -3.17
N MET A 33 -10.41 7.18 -3.05
CA MET A 33 -9.81 8.13 -3.99
C MET A 33 -9.54 7.47 -5.34
N THR A 34 -9.09 6.21 -5.34
CA THR A 34 -8.89 5.42 -6.56
C THR A 34 -10.20 5.30 -7.35
N TRP A 35 -11.27 4.85 -6.69
CA TRP A 35 -12.59 4.77 -7.32
C TRP A 35 -13.12 6.11 -7.78
N TYR A 36 -12.89 7.18 -7.01
CA TYR A 36 -13.28 8.53 -7.40
C TYR A 36 -12.60 8.93 -8.72
N LEU A 37 -11.27 8.82 -8.81
CA LEU A 37 -10.51 9.20 -10.00
C LEU A 37 -10.92 8.38 -11.23
N GLN A 38 -10.98 7.05 -11.09
CA GLN A 38 -11.40 6.15 -12.17
C GLN A 38 -12.83 6.41 -12.66
N SER A 39 -13.74 6.81 -11.76
CA SER A 39 -15.11 7.15 -12.14
C SER A 39 -15.23 8.46 -12.93
N THR A 40 -14.21 9.34 -12.86
CA THR A 40 -14.25 10.64 -13.54
C THR A 40 -13.82 10.57 -15.01
N ASP A 41 -12.85 9.73 -15.33
CA ASP A 41 -12.32 9.43 -16.66
C ASP A 41 -11.28 8.30 -16.48
N LEU A 42 -11.33 7.25 -17.30
CA LEU A 42 -10.46 6.07 -17.15
C LEU A 42 -8.98 6.44 -17.31
N ASP A 43 -8.67 7.36 -18.24
CA ASP A 43 -7.31 7.76 -18.58
C ASP A 43 -6.64 8.59 -17.46
N VAL A 44 -7.40 8.98 -16.42
CA VAL A 44 -6.92 9.71 -15.24
C VAL A 44 -6.03 8.81 -14.37
N TRP A 45 -6.38 7.52 -14.28
CA TRP A 45 -5.62 6.57 -13.47
C TRP A 45 -4.28 6.23 -14.12
N ASP A 46 -4.24 6.11 -15.45
CA ASP A 46 -3.02 5.85 -16.22
C ASP A 46 -1.94 6.92 -15.95
N VAL A 47 -2.33 8.18 -15.75
CA VAL A 47 -1.39 9.25 -15.40
C VAL A 47 -0.76 9.09 -14.02
N ILE A 48 -1.42 8.37 -13.09
CA ILE A 48 -0.83 7.99 -11.80
C ILE A 48 0.11 6.80 -11.97
N GLU A 49 -0.29 5.78 -12.73
CA GLU A 49 0.48 4.54 -12.88
C GLU A 49 1.71 4.72 -13.79
N ASP A 50 1.51 5.21 -15.00
CA ASP A 50 2.58 5.41 -15.98
C ASP A 50 3.36 6.70 -15.68
N GLY A 51 2.68 7.68 -15.12
CA GLY A 51 3.20 9.02 -14.93
C GLY A 51 2.88 9.92 -16.12
N PRO A 52 3.02 11.24 -15.97
CA PRO A 52 2.94 12.10 -17.13
C PRO A 52 4.00 11.66 -18.14
N THR A 53 3.57 11.32 -19.35
CA THR A 53 4.44 11.34 -20.52
C THR A 53 4.79 12.81 -20.75
N PHE A 54 5.76 13.32 -19.98
CA PHE A 54 6.33 14.63 -20.26
C PHE A 54 6.79 14.57 -21.70
N PRO A 55 6.24 15.41 -22.60
CA PRO A 55 6.53 15.29 -24.01
C PRO A 55 8.03 15.38 -24.20
N THR A 56 8.64 14.33 -24.72
CA THR A 56 10.08 14.29 -25.03
C THR A 56 10.28 14.05 -26.51
N LYS A 57 11.42 14.49 -27.02
CA LYS A 57 11.86 14.20 -28.38
C LYS A 57 13.28 13.69 -28.35
N LEU A 58 13.63 12.88 -29.34
CA LEU A 58 14.99 12.42 -29.55
C LEU A 58 15.76 13.49 -30.33
N VAL A 59 16.81 14.03 -29.73
CA VAL A 59 17.77 14.92 -30.41
C VAL A 59 19.14 14.29 -30.22
N ASP A 60 19.78 13.92 -31.34
CA ASP A 60 21.10 13.27 -31.34
C ASP A 60 21.19 12.01 -30.45
N GLY A 61 20.10 11.23 -30.40
CA GLY A 61 20.01 10.01 -29.57
C GLY A 61 19.72 10.26 -28.09
N VAL A 62 19.56 11.52 -27.67
CA VAL A 62 19.23 11.90 -26.29
C VAL A 62 17.76 12.32 -26.20
N LEU A 63 17.03 11.81 -25.20
CA LEU A 63 15.68 12.26 -24.90
C LEU A 63 15.73 13.63 -24.22
N VAL A 64 15.19 14.65 -24.88
CA VAL A 64 15.09 16.01 -24.35
C VAL A 64 13.63 16.44 -24.23
N PRO A 65 13.27 17.28 -23.24
CA PRO A 65 11.93 17.83 -23.15
C PRO A 65 11.55 18.58 -24.43
N LYS A 66 10.38 18.24 -24.95
CA LYS A 66 9.80 18.87 -26.13
C LYS A 66 9.20 20.23 -25.71
N PRO A 67 9.55 21.32 -26.41
CA PRO A 67 8.98 22.63 -26.13
C PRO A 67 7.46 22.64 -26.39
N LYS A 68 6.72 23.46 -25.64
CA LYS A 68 5.24 23.47 -25.65
C LYS A 68 4.62 23.71 -27.04
N GLN A 69 5.34 24.41 -27.91
CA GLN A 69 4.95 24.69 -29.29
C GLN A 69 4.90 23.43 -30.17
N GLU A 70 5.73 22.43 -29.86
CA GLU A 70 5.82 21.17 -30.61
C GLU A 70 4.86 20.09 -30.08
N TRP A 71 4.09 20.39 -29.03
CA TRP A 71 3.18 19.42 -28.41
C TRP A 71 2.06 19.05 -29.37
N ASN A 72 1.88 17.74 -29.56
CA ASN A 72 0.72 17.21 -30.28
C ASN A 72 -0.52 17.19 -29.35
N GLU A 73 -1.63 16.67 -29.85
CA GLU A 73 -2.88 16.61 -29.09
C GLU A 73 -2.79 15.68 -27.87
N LEU A 74 -2.10 14.54 -28.02
CA LEU A 74 -1.86 13.58 -26.93
C LEU A 74 -1.01 14.18 -25.81
N ASP A 75 0.08 14.86 -26.16
CA ASP A 75 0.97 15.60 -25.25
C ASP A 75 0.18 16.60 -24.38
N ARG A 76 -0.72 17.36 -25.03
CA ARG A 76 -1.58 18.34 -24.35
C ARG A 76 -2.60 17.67 -23.45
N ARG A 77 -3.23 16.59 -23.93
CA ARG A 77 -4.22 15.80 -23.17
C ARG A 77 -3.59 15.23 -21.90
N ASN A 78 -2.42 14.57 -22.00
CA ASN A 78 -1.74 13.97 -20.86
C ASN A 78 -1.31 15.01 -19.83
N PHE A 79 -0.82 16.17 -20.29
CA PHE A 79 -0.50 17.28 -19.39
C PHE A 79 -1.75 17.81 -18.65
N GLN A 80 -2.87 17.96 -19.35
CA GLN A 80 -4.14 18.39 -18.74
C GLN A 80 -4.67 17.38 -17.73
N LEU A 81 -4.62 16.07 -18.05
CA LEU A 81 -5.00 15.00 -17.13
C LEU A 81 -4.12 15.02 -15.87
N ASN A 82 -2.80 15.13 -16.00
CA ASN A 82 -1.90 15.26 -14.86
C ASN A 82 -2.23 16.48 -14.01
N ALA A 83 -2.43 17.65 -14.63
CA ALA A 83 -2.78 18.87 -13.91
C ALA A 83 -4.13 18.73 -13.15
N LYS A 84 -5.12 18.08 -13.78
CA LYS A 84 -6.42 17.77 -13.16
C LYS A 84 -6.24 16.90 -11.92
N VAL A 85 -5.50 15.80 -12.02
CA VAL A 85 -5.26 14.89 -10.90
C VAL A 85 -4.50 15.57 -9.77
N VAL A 86 -3.42 16.28 -10.09
CA VAL A 86 -2.64 17.04 -9.09
C VAL A 86 -3.55 18.00 -8.33
N PHE A 87 -4.37 18.77 -9.04
CA PHE A 87 -5.31 19.70 -8.43
C PHE A 87 -6.35 18.97 -7.56
N THR A 88 -6.94 17.89 -8.06
CA THR A 88 -7.89 17.06 -7.30
C THR A 88 -7.28 16.53 -6.00
N LEU A 89 -6.06 15.98 -6.05
CA LEU A 89 -5.37 15.45 -4.87
C LEU A 89 -5.06 16.57 -3.87
N GLN A 90 -4.55 17.71 -4.32
CA GLN A 90 -4.25 18.86 -3.44
C GLN A 90 -5.50 19.43 -2.77
N CYS A 91 -6.64 19.51 -3.47
CA CYS A 91 -7.90 19.97 -2.90
C CYS A 91 -8.57 18.95 -1.95
N ALA A 92 -8.19 17.69 -2.06
CA ALA A 92 -8.73 16.59 -1.26
C ALA A 92 -7.91 16.31 0.00
N MET A 93 -7.05 17.22 0.43
CA MET A 93 -6.14 17.03 1.56
C MET A 93 -6.21 18.18 2.55
N ASP A 94 -5.98 17.87 3.82
CA ASP A 94 -5.73 18.87 4.84
C ASP A 94 -4.38 19.57 4.65
N ARG A 95 -4.10 20.57 5.48
CA ARG A 95 -2.88 21.38 5.37
C ARG A 95 -1.60 20.57 5.64
N ASN A 96 -1.66 19.58 6.53
CA ASN A 96 -0.50 18.78 6.90
C ASN A 96 -0.11 17.84 5.77
N GLU A 97 -1.10 17.15 5.20
CA GLU A 97 -0.90 16.28 4.05
C GLU A 97 -0.51 17.07 2.79
N TYR A 98 -1.13 18.23 2.55
CA TYR A 98 -0.71 19.13 1.47
C TYR A 98 0.76 19.53 1.58
N ASN A 99 1.23 19.93 2.77
CA ASN A 99 2.62 20.34 2.97
C ASN A 99 3.62 19.23 2.66
N ARG A 100 3.23 17.95 2.78
CA ARG A 100 4.08 16.81 2.43
C ARG A 100 4.24 16.68 0.92
N ILE A 101 3.17 16.90 0.16
CA ILE A 101 3.13 16.67 -1.29
C ILE A 101 3.38 17.93 -2.14
N CYS A 102 3.44 19.12 -1.53
CA CYS A 102 3.43 20.40 -2.26
C CYS A 102 4.63 20.62 -3.21
N GLN A 103 5.72 19.88 -3.03
CA GLN A 103 6.91 19.93 -3.91
C GLN A 103 6.85 18.91 -5.05
N CYS A 104 5.89 17.99 -5.05
CA CYS A 104 5.70 17.03 -6.14
C CYS A 104 5.19 17.74 -7.39
N LYS A 105 5.71 17.36 -8.56
CA LYS A 105 5.43 17.98 -9.85
C LYS A 105 4.41 17.21 -10.67
N SER A 106 4.13 15.97 -10.30
CA SER A 106 3.23 15.07 -11.01
C SER A 106 2.29 14.31 -10.08
N ALA A 107 1.16 13.86 -10.64
CA ALA A 107 0.20 13.02 -9.93
C ALA A 107 0.85 11.73 -9.42
N LYS A 108 1.69 11.09 -10.23
CA LYS A 108 2.46 9.90 -9.87
C LYS A 108 3.40 10.14 -8.68
N GLU A 109 4.13 11.25 -8.66
CA GLU A 109 4.99 11.60 -7.52
C GLU A 109 4.18 11.82 -6.24
N ILE A 110 3.05 12.53 -6.33
CA ILE A 110 2.14 12.73 -5.19
C ILE A 110 1.65 11.38 -4.67
N TRP A 111 1.10 10.55 -5.55
CA TRP A 111 0.53 9.26 -5.17
C TRP A 111 1.58 8.35 -4.52
N ARG A 112 2.74 8.22 -5.16
CA ARG A 112 3.87 7.43 -4.63
C ARG A 112 4.35 7.94 -3.28
N LEU A 113 4.44 9.26 -3.08
CA LEU A 113 4.87 9.82 -1.80
C LEU A 113 3.85 9.53 -0.69
N LEU A 114 2.56 9.58 -0.98
CA LEU A 114 1.50 9.19 -0.03
C LEU A 114 1.62 7.71 0.34
N GLU A 115 1.81 6.83 -0.65
CA GLU A 115 2.00 5.39 -0.40
C GLU A 115 3.22 5.14 0.50
N ILE A 116 4.36 5.76 0.19
CA ILE A 116 5.57 5.64 1.01
C ILE A 116 5.35 6.16 2.42
N THR A 117 4.65 7.28 2.57
CA THR A 117 4.45 7.95 3.86
C THR A 117 3.51 7.16 4.76
N HIS A 118 2.44 6.58 4.19
CA HIS A 118 1.36 5.98 4.97
C HIS A 118 1.37 4.44 4.99
N GLU A 119 1.95 3.79 3.98
CA GLU A 119 2.12 2.33 3.95
C GLU A 119 3.57 1.89 4.21
N GLY A 120 4.53 2.81 4.18
CA GLY A 120 5.95 2.52 4.20
C GLY A 120 6.50 2.11 2.83
N THR A 121 7.82 1.93 2.73
CA THR A 121 8.46 1.50 1.50
C THR A 121 8.33 0.00 1.27
N ASN A 122 8.40 -0.45 0.01
CA ASN A 122 8.46 -1.87 -0.33
C ASN A 122 9.61 -2.58 0.38
N GLN A 123 10.76 -1.92 0.57
CA GLN A 123 11.90 -2.47 1.30
C GLN A 123 11.57 -2.76 2.78
N VAL A 124 10.82 -1.87 3.44
CA VAL A 124 10.35 -2.10 4.82
C VAL A 124 9.33 -3.23 4.86
N LYS A 125 8.39 -3.29 3.89
CA LYS A 125 7.43 -4.39 3.77
C LYS A 125 8.15 -5.73 3.56
N GLU A 126 9.12 -5.80 2.65
CA GLU A 126 9.93 -6.98 2.37
C GLU A 126 10.79 -7.41 3.56
N SER A 127 11.39 -6.45 4.28
CA SER A 127 12.15 -6.74 5.50
C SER A 127 11.26 -7.35 6.59
N LYS A 128 10.04 -6.83 6.77
CA LYS A 128 9.04 -7.41 7.68
C LYS A 128 8.61 -8.80 7.25
N ILE A 129 8.36 -9.01 5.95
CA ILE A 129 8.05 -10.33 5.40
C ILE A 129 9.19 -11.31 5.67
N ASN A 130 10.44 -10.95 5.37
CA ASN A 130 11.59 -11.83 5.56
C ASN A 130 11.77 -12.19 7.04
N LEU A 131 11.58 -11.24 7.95
CA LEU A 131 11.59 -11.49 9.39
C LEU A 131 10.48 -12.46 9.82
N LEU A 132 9.25 -12.27 9.32
CA LEU A 132 8.12 -13.13 9.65
C LEU A 132 8.28 -14.53 9.08
N VAL A 133 8.77 -14.67 7.84
CA VAL A 133 9.12 -15.96 7.21
C VAL A 133 10.20 -16.65 8.03
N HIS A 134 11.26 -15.94 8.41
CA HIS A 134 12.32 -16.50 9.26
C HIS A 134 11.78 -16.97 10.62
N ASN A 135 10.93 -16.16 11.27
CA ASN A 135 10.29 -16.54 12.53
C ASN A 135 9.34 -17.73 12.38
N TYR A 136 8.67 -17.87 11.24
CA TYR A 136 7.83 -19.01 10.90
C TYR A 136 8.68 -20.28 10.69
N GLU A 137 9.76 -20.21 9.91
CA GLU A 137 10.67 -21.33 9.63
C GLU A 137 11.38 -21.83 10.90
N LEU A 138 11.75 -20.91 11.79
CA LEU A 138 12.37 -21.23 13.08
C LEU A 138 11.35 -21.44 14.21
N PHE A 139 10.05 -21.43 13.90
CA PHE A 139 9.04 -21.48 14.94
C PHE A 139 9.11 -22.80 15.71
N SER A 140 9.38 -22.72 17.00
CA SER A 140 9.26 -23.83 17.93
C SER A 140 8.55 -23.39 19.20
N MET A 141 7.94 -24.36 19.88
CA MET A 141 7.47 -24.14 21.24
C MET A 141 8.69 -23.95 22.17
N LYS A 142 8.61 -22.98 23.08
CA LYS A 142 9.62 -22.72 24.12
C LYS A 142 9.35 -23.61 25.33
N GLU A 143 10.39 -23.89 26.11
CA GLU A 143 10.27 -24.73 27.31
C GLU A 143 9.44 -24.08 28.42
N THR A 144 9.39 -22.75 28.46
CA THR A 144 8.76 -21.96 29.53
C THR A 144 7.37 -21.43 29.17
N GLU A 145 6.87 -21.70 27.97
CA GLU A 145 5.58 -21.16 27.52
C GLU A 145 4.48 -22.22 27.56
N THR A 146 3.25 -21.77 27.75
CA THR A 146 2.06 -22.59 27.63
C THR A 146 1.68 -22.82 26.17
N ILE A 147 0.86 -23.85 25.92
CA ILE A 147 0.33 -24.13 24.57
C ILE A 147 -0.46 -22.92 24.02
N VAL A 148 -1.19 -22.22 24.88
CA VAL A 148 -1.97 -21.03 24.48
C VAL A 148 -1.05 -19.91 24.03
N GLU A 149 0.02 -19.62 24.78
CA GLU A 149 1.01 -18.61 24.41
C GLU A 149 1.73 -18.97 23.11
N MET A 150 2.06 -20.25 22.91
CA MET A 150 2.63 -20.74 21.66
C MET A 150 1.68 -20.48 20.48
N ILE A 151 0.39 -20.85 20.60
CA ILE A 151 -0.62 -20.63 19.55
C ILE A 151 -0.78 -19.15 19.25
N THR A 152 -0.78 -18.28 20.27
CA THR A 152 -0.86 -16.82 20.08
C THR A 152 0.32 -16.33 19.24
N ARG A 153 1.56 -16.68 19.60
CA ARG A 153 2.75 -16.26 18.83
C ARG A 153 2.72 -16.77 17.39
N PHE A 154 2.29 -18.02 17.18
CA PHE A 154 2.15 -18.58 15.84
C PHE A 154 1.12 -17.80 15.02
N THR A 155 -0.03 -17.51 15.63
CA THR A 155 -1.13 -16.75 15.02
C THR A 155 -0.67 -15.34 14.65
N ASP A 156 0.10 -14.67 15.50
CA ASP A 156 0.65 -13.35 15.21
C ASP A 156 1.57 -13.36 13.96
N ILE A 157 2.37 -14.42 13.79
CA ILE A 157 3.24 -14.58 12.62
C ILE A 157 2.41 -14.78 11.35
N VAL A 158 1.42 -15.68 11.38
CA VAL A 158 0.55 -15.98 10.24
C VAL A 158 -0.28 -14.75 9.84
N ASN A 159 -0.92 -14.08 10.80
CA ASN A 159 -1.69 -12.87 10.54
C ASN A 159 -0.81 -11.75 9.97
N GLY A 160 0.43 -11.62 10.44
CA GLY A 160 1.40 -10.67 9.90
C GLY A 160 1.76 -10.95 8.43
N LEU A 161 1.91 -12.22 8.07
CA LEU A 161 2.17 -12.64 6.68
C LEU A 161 0.94 -12.45 5.78
N GLU A 162 -0.26 -12.67 6.31
CA GLU A 162 -1.53 -12.46 5.62
C GLU A 162 -1.74 -10.98 5.30
N ALA A 163 -1.57 -10.11 6.30
CA ALA A 163 -1.72 -8.66 6.17
C ALA A 163 -0.73 -8.05 5.17
N LEU A 164 0.41 -8.69 4.93
CA LEU A 164 1.43 -8.26 3.96
C LEU A 164 1.30 -8.94 2.59
N GLY A 165 0.26 -9.77 2.38
CA GLY A 165 -0.08 -10.33 1.07
C GLY A 165 0.75 -11.55 0.63
N LYS A 166 1.49 -12.21 1.53
CA LYS A 166 2.39 -13.34 1.16
C LYS A 166 1.73 -14.73 1.16
N ILE A 167 0.52 -14.89 1.71
CA ILE A 167 -0.09 -16.23 1.85
C ILE A 167 -0.68 -16.78 0.54
N GLN A 168 -0.97 -15.94 -0.47
CA GLN A 168 -1.44 -16.44 -1.77
C GLN A 168 -0.42 -17.32 -2.53
N GLY A 169 0.86 -17.28 -2.14
CA GLY A 169 1.93 -18.12 -2.70
C GLY A 169 2.23 -19.41 -1.94
N ILE A 170 1.55 -19.71 -0.83
CA ILE A 170 1.69 -20.96 -0.06
C ILE A 170 0.47 -21.87 -0.33
N ARG A 171 0.10 -22.00 -1.60
CA ARG A 171 -0.88 -22.97 -2.07
C ARG A 171 -0.18 -23.93 -3.03
N GLU A 172 0.63 -24.82 -2.49
CA GLU A 172 0.95 -26.06 -3.19
C GLU A 172 -0.23 -27.03 -3.01
N GLY A 173 -0.94 -27.27 -4.11
CA GLY A 173 -1.77 -28.45 -4.38
C GLY A 173 -2.99 -28.66 -3.47
N ASP A 174 -4.19 -28.42 -4.02
CA ASP A 174 -5.51 -29.05 -3.82
C ASP A 174 -5.84 -29.92 -2.57
N GLU A 175 -5.25 -29.62 -1.42
CA GLU A 175 -5.77 -29.98 -0.11
C GLU A 175 -5.88 -28.69 0.69
N ASP A 176 -7.08 -28.41 1.19
CA ASP A 176 -7.27 -27.38 2.21
C ASP A 176 -6.29 -27.68 3.35
N ILE A 177 -5.17 -26.95 3.42
CA ILE A 177 -4.28 -27.01 4.56
C ILE A 177 -5.06 -26.38 5.69
N GLU A 178 -5.81 -27.21 6.40
CA GLU A 178 -6.24 -26.95 7.74
C GLU A 178 -4.95 -26.82 8.56
N VAL A 179 -4.42 -25.58 8.63
CA VAL A 179 -3.23 -25.19 9.40
C VAL A 179 -3.60 -25.25 10.88
N SER A 180 -4.02 -26.42 11.35
CA SER A 180 -4.31 -26.65 12.75
C SER A 180 -2.97 -26.58 13.48
N PRO A 181 -2.82 -25.69 14.49
CA PRO A 181 -1.59 -25.58 15.30
C PRO A 181 -1.15 -26.94 15.88
N ILE A 182 -2.10 -27.86 16.02
CA ILE A 182 -1.90 -29.24 16.46
C ILE A 182 -1.04 -30.03 15.46
N LYS A 183 -1.31 -29.97 14.14
CA LYS A 183 -0.55 -30.72 13.12
C LYS A 183 0.92 -30.25 13.03
N VAL A 184 1.16 -28.94 13.17
CA VAL A 184 2.52 -28.36 13.16
C VAL A 184 3.33 -28.78 14.39
N ALA A 185 2.69 -28.81 15.57
CA ALA A 185 3.32 -29.29 16.80
C ALA A 185 3.72 -30.79 16.72
N TYR A 186 2.93 -31.62 16.04
CA TYR A 186 3.25 -33.04 15.84
C TYR A 186 4.41 -33.27 14.86
N GLN A 187 4.57 -32.43 13.84
CA GLN A 187 5.67 -32.55 12.87
C GLN A 187 7.04 -32.25 13.50
N GLY A 188 7.12 -31.26 14.41
CA GLY A 188 8.34 -30.94 15.16
C GLY A 188 8.79 -32.05 16.12
N HIS A 189 7.85 -32.86 16.63
CA HIS A 189 8.14 -33.99 17.51
C HIS A 189 8.73 -35.20 16.77
N ARG A 190 8.48 -35.34 15.46
CA ARG A 190 9.01 -36.43 14.62
C ARG A 190 10.48 -36.20 14.28
N ASN A 191 10.85 -34.96 13.94
CA ASN A 191 12.23 -34.59 13.59
C ASN A 191 13.20 -34.61 14.78
N SER A 192 12.69 -34.44 16.00
CA SER A 192 13.47 -34.49 17.24
C SER A 192 13.65 -35.92 17.80
N ARG A 193 12.82 -36.89 17.38
CA ARG A 193 13.04 -38.33 17.68
C ARG A 193 13.99 -39.01 16.70
N SER A 194 14.03 -38.57 15.44
CA SER A 194 14.95 -39.15 14.45
C SER A 194 16.43 -38.82 14.72
N LYS A 195 16.73 -37.76 15.49
CA LYS A 195 18.10 -37.37 15.85
C LYS A 195 18.63 -37.97 17.17
N ARG A 196 17.92 -38.91 17.79
CA ARG A 196 18.37 -39.61 19.02
C ARG A 196 18.66 -41.10 18.81
N LEU A 197 18.65 -41.58 17.57
CA LEU A 197 18.92 -42.98 17.23
C LEU A 197 20.12 -43.17 16.28
N ASP A 198 20.90 -42.12 16.05
CA ASP A 198 22.22 -42.20 15.39
C ASP A 198 23.32 -41.79 16.37
#